data_AF-A0A923CTR5-F1
#
_entry.id   AF-A0A923CTR5-F1
#
_cell.length_a   1.000
_cell.length_b   1.000
_cell.length_c   1.000
_cell.angle_alpha   90.00
_cell.angle_beta   90.00
_cell.angle_gamma   90.00
#
_symmetry.space_group_name_H-M   'P 1'
#
loop_
_entity.id
_entity.type
_entity.pdbx_description
1 polymer ?
#
loop_
_entity_poly.entity_id
_entity_poly.type
_entity_poly.pdbx_seq_one_letter_code
_entity_poly.pdbx_strand_id
1 'polypeptide(L)'
;MKKKNEKQVIRVVIATGVSSVVTQLYIIREFLVQYTGNEFVIALILFNWLVIGGVGTLLARFMTPRYGKATSLRLGVLSLCLSGLSPITLFSIRFLRDFFFVHGSSVGFYPTFWYIFLLIIPYGLLLGFLLPYSLYVLRYDQEDYPPSGIYIADNLGDVAGGALFSFLLVYLLSPVQAICIAGLPIILTVAPFFREKLRNRILYCSIAGGVLGILIGSVFLESGSLKPQIGDLVHYSESKYGRIEVHQNEGLITLFSDGVPVFNNQNETTAEEVIHYPLSQT
;
A
#
# COMPACT_ATOMS: atom_id res chain seq x y z
N MET A 1 35.15 -3.31 -7.47
CA MET A 1 33.96 -2.48 -7.74
C MET A 1 32.70 -3.33 -7.97
N LYS A 2 32.73 -4.38 -8.79
CA LYS A 2 31.57 -5.27 -9.09
C LYS A 2 30.79 -5.79 -7.86
N LYS A 3 31.47 -6.37 -6.85
CA LYS A 3 30.83 -6.87 -5.60
C LYS A 3 30.15 -5.79 -4.74
N LYS A 4 30.49 -4.51 -4.92
CA LYS A 4 29.91 -3.40 -4.14
C LYS A 4 28.56 -2.99 -4.73
N ASN A 5 28.44 -2.96 -6.05
CA ASN A 5 27.18 -2.69 -6.75
C ASN A 5 26.16 -3.79 -6.49
N GLU A 6 26.60 -5.05 -6.52
CA GLU A 6 25.75 -6.21 -6.22
C GLU A 6 25.06 -6.09 -4.86
N LYS A 7 25.84 -5.88 -3.80
CA LYS A 7 25.31 -5.70 -2.44
C LYS A 7 24.35 -4.51 -2.32
N GLN A 8 24.55 -3.46 -3.10
CA GLN A 8 23.67 -2.29 -3.08
C GLN A 8 22.33 -2.59 -3.77
N VAL A 9 22.34 -3.25 -4.94
CA VAL A 9 21.10 -3.65 -5.62
C VAL A 9 20.30 -4.62 -4.77
N ILE A 10 20.94 -5.62 -4.16
CA ILE A 10 20.28 -6.58 -3.26
C ILE A 10 19.59 -5.87 -2.08
N ARG A 11 20.24 -4.88 -1.46
CA ARG A 11 19.64 -4.10 -0.37
C ARG A 11 18.40 -3.33 -0.81
N VAL A 12 18.43 -2.76 -2.01
CA VAL A 12 17.27 -2.05 -2.57
C VAL A 12 16.14 -3.02 -2.86
N VAL A 13 16.42 -4.19 -3.43
CA VAL A 13 15.41 -5.24 -3.68
C VAL A 13 14.75 -5.68 -2.38
N ILE A 14 15.53 -5.96 -1.33
CA ILE A 14 14.98 -6.32 -0.01
C ILE A 14 14.09 -5.19 0.54
N ALA A 15 14.56 -3.94 0.48
CA ALA A 15 13.78 -2.79 0.95
C ALA A 15 12.48 -2.60 0.15
N THR A 16 12.52 -2.84 -1.16
CA THR A 16 11.36 -2.82 -2.05
C THR A 16 10.36 -3.92 -1.68
N GLY A 17 10.80 -5.16 -1.44
CA GLY A 17 9.93 -6.26 -1.01
C GLY A 17 9.24 -5.96 0.32
N VAL A 18 9.99 -5.44 1.31
CA VAL A 18 9.43 -5.02 2.61
C VAL A 18 8.33 -3.96 2.41
N SER A 19 8.64 -2.90 1.66
CA SER A 19 7.68 -1.80 1.41
C SER A 19 6.46 -2.28 0.61
N SER A 20 6.67 -3.18 -0.35
CA SER A 20 5.63 -3.78 -1.19
C SER A 20 4.62 -4.56 -0.37
N VAL A 21 5.08 -5.51 0.44
CA VAL A 21 4.18 -6.37 1.24
C VAL A 21 3.43 -5.55 2.28
N VAL A 22 4.10 -4.60 2.95
CA VAL A 22 3.41 -3.71 3.89
C VAL A 22 2.31 -2.91 3.18
N THR A 23 2.62 -2.33 2.03
CA THR A 23 1.64 -1.56 1.24
C THR A 23 0.48 -2.44 0.80
N GLN A 24 0.76 -3.65 0.30
CA GLN A 24 -0.25 -4.61 -0.13
C GLN A 24 -1.21 -5.00 1.02
N LEU A 25 -0.67 -5.31 2.20
CA LEU A 25 -1.48 -5.73 3.34
C LEU A 25 -2.39 -4.61 3.86
N TYR A 26 -1.90 -3.36 3.91
CA TYR A 26 -2.74 -2.23 4.28
C TYR A 26 -3.77 -1.87 3.21
N ILE A 27 -3.44 -2.00 1.92
CA ILE A 27 -4.42 -1.85 0.83
C ILE A 27 -5.55 -2.86 0.98
N ILE A 28 -5.22 -4.13 1.24
CA ILE A 28 -6.24 -5.18 1.47
C ILE A 28 -7.13 -4.82 2.66
N ARG A 29 -6.55 -4.37 3.78
CA ARG A 29 -7.33 -3.95 4.96
C ARG A 29 -8.24 -2.77 4.66
N GLU A 30 -7.75 -1.76 3.95
CA GLU A 30 -8.55 -0.59 3.58
C GLU A 30 -9.76 -1.00 2.71
N PHE A 31 -9.56 -1.88 1.73
CA PHE A 31 -10.67 -2.40 0.94
C PHE A 31 -11.64 -3.25 1.76
N LEU A 32 -11.17 -4.04 2.72
CA LEU A 32 -12.06 -4.82 3.59
C LEU A 32 -12.93 -3.93 4.47
N VAL A 33 -12.35 -2.86 5.03
CA VAL A 33 -13.11 -1.84 5.77
C VAL A 33 -14.17 -1.20 4.86
N GLN A 34 -13.82 -0.92 3.60
CA GLN A 34 -14.78 -0.30 2.69
C GLN A 34 -15.92 -1.22 2.27
N TYR A 35 -15.66 -2.50 2.02
CA TYR A 35 -16.64 -3.46 1.50
C TYR A 35 -17.19 -4.41 2.58
N THR A 36 -17.21 -3.98 3.84
CA THR A 36 -17.82 -4.73 4.96
C THR A 36 -17.29 -6.17 5.06
N GLY A 37 -15.98 -6.36 4.87
CA GLY A 37 -15.34 -7.66 4.98
C GLY A 37 -15.70 -8.66 3.87
N ASN A 38 -16.21 -8.21 2.73
CA ASN A 38 -16.54 -9.11 1.62
C ASN A 38 -15.28 -9.85 1.10
N GLU A 39 -15.19 -11.15 1.37
CA GLU A 39 -14.05 -12.00 1.06
C GLU A 39 -13.74 -12.07 -0.44
N PHE A 40 -14.76 -11.95 -1.29
CA PHE A 40 -14.59 -11.93 -2.74
C PHE A 40 -13.72 -10.74 -3.20
N VAL A 41 -13.74 -9.63 -2.46
CA VAL A 41 -12.90 -8.46 -2.73
C VAL A 41 -11.42 -8.77 -2.55
N ILE A 42 -11.06 -9.63 -1.59
CA ILE A 42 -9.66 -10.07 -1.39
C ILE A 42 -9.19 -10.83 -2.63
N ALA A 43 -10.02 -11.75 -3.15
CA ALA A 43 -9.70 -12.52 -4.34
C ALA A 43 -9.48 -11.60 -5.55
N LEU A 44 -10.31 -10.57 -5.73
CA LEU A 44 -10.13 -9.57 -6.79
C LEU A 44 -8.85 -8.75 -6.63
N ILE A 45 -8.52 -8.31 -5.41
CA ILE A 45 -7.31 -7.54 -5.15
C ILE A 45 -6.08 -8.37 -5.51
N LEU A 46 -6.00 -9.61 -5.01
CA LEU A 46 -4.88 -10.51 -5.30
C LEU A 46 -4.78 -10.85 -6.78
N PHE A 47 -5.92 -11.13 -7.43
CA PHE A 47 -5.97 -11.37 -8.88
C PHE A 47 -5.42 -10.17 -9.66
N ASN A 48 -5.94 -8.97 -9.41
CA ASN A 48 -5.50 -7.76 -10.09
C ASN A 48 -4.02 -7.47 -9.81
N TRP A 49 -3.58 -7.63 -8.55
CA TRP A 49 -2.18 -7.45 -8.15
C TRP A 49 -1.23 -8.35 -8.93
N LEU A 50 -1.55 -9.64 -9.04
CA LEU A 50 -0.73 -10.62 -9.76
C LEU A 50 -0.74 -10.37 -11.28
N VAL A 51 -1.90 -10.06 -11.87
CA VAL A 51 -2.03 -9.77 -13.31
C VAL A 51 -1.22 -8.52 -13.66
N ILE A 52 -1.39 -7.43 -12.92
CA ILE A 52 -0.70 -6.16 -13.15
C ILE A 52 0.80 -6.32 -12.90
N GLY A 53 1.21 -7.00 -11.83
CA GLY A 53 2.60 -7.31 -11.55
C GLY A 53 3.23 -8.14 -12.67
N GLY A 54 2.52 -9.16 -13.17
CA GLY A 54 2.93 -9.95 -14.34
C GLY A 54 3.13 -9.10 -15.58
N VAL A 55 2.19 -8.20 -15.90
CA VAL A 55 2.33 -7.24 -17.00
C VAL A 55 3.54 -6.32 -16.79
N GLY A 56 3.78 -5.84 -15.57
CA GLY A 56 4.97 -5.06 -15.20
C GLY A 56 6.28 -5.81 -15.50
N THR A 57 6.36 -7.09 -15.16
CA THR A 57 7.56 -7.91 -15.44
C THR A 57 7.78 -8.10 -16.95
N LEU A 58 6.69 -8.30 -17.70
CA LEU A 58 6.72 -8.46 -19.15
C LEU A 58 7.17 -7.15 -19.83
N LEU A 59 6.66 -6.02 -19.37
CA LEU A 59 7.09 -4.69 -19.83
C LEU A 59 8.59 -4.47 -19.55
N ALA A 60 9.09 -4.87 -18.39
CA ALA A 60 10.53 -4.80 -18.11
C ALA A 60 11.35 -5.63 -19.08
N ARG A 61 10.89 -6.84 -19.43
CA ARG A 61 11.57 -7.71 -20.40
C ARG A 61 11.62 -7.10 -21.80
N PHE A 62 10.56 -6.43 -22.25
CA PHE A 62 10.52 -5.83 -23.59
C PHE A 62 11.19 -4.45 -23.67
N MET A 63 11.02 -3.62 -22.65
CA MET A 63 11.51 -2.24 -22.67
C MET A 63 12.99 -2.15 -22.31
N THR A 64 13.49 -2.99 -21.39
CA THR A 64 14.89 -2.86 -20.92
C THR A 64 15.91 -3.08 -22.04
N PRO A 65 15.78 -4.10 -22.92
CA PRO A 65 16.68 -4.25 -24.07
C PRO A 65 16.50 -3.16 -25.13
N ARG A 66 15.28 -2.61 -25.28
CA ARG A 66 14.90 -1.67 -26.35
C ARG A 66 15.26 -0.21 -26.04
N TYR A 67 15.27 0.20 -24.77
CA TYR A 67 15.47 1.59 -24.33
C TYR A 67 16.85 1.85 -23.69
N GLY A 68 17.83 1.01 -24.03
CA GLY A 68 19.25 1.21 -23.70
C GLY A 68 19.71 0.57 -22.38
N LYS A 69 20.95 0.86 -21.99
CA LYS A 69 21.64 0.20 -20.87
C LYS A 69 20.91 0.37 -19.53
N ALA A 70 20.59 -0.76 -18.88
CA ALA A 70 20.04 -0.77 -17.53
C ALA A 70 21.06 -0.15 -16.56
N THR A 71 20.70 0.97 -15.94
CA THR A 71 21.59 1.71 -15.03
C THR A 71 21.05 1.66 -13.60
N SER A 72 21.95 1.50 -12.62
CA SER A 72 21.59 1.53 -11.19
C SER A 72 20.92 2.84 -10.76
N LEU A 73 21.23 3.96 -11.44
CA LEU A 73 20.58 5.24 -11.22
C LEU A 73 19.08 5.20 -11.53
N ARG A 74 18.70 4.62 -12.67
CA ARG A 74 17.28 4.46 -13.06
C ARG A 74 16.55 3.54 -12.08
N LEU A 75 17.21 2.46 -11.62
CA LEU A 75 16.66 1.58 -10.59
C LEU A 75 16.37 2.35 -9.31
N GLY A 76 17.31 3.21 -8.89
CA GLY A 76 17.13 4.10 -7.75
C GLY A 76 15.96 5.07 -7.91
N VAL A 77 15.84 5.74 -9.07
CA VAL A 77 14.70 6.64 -9.35
C VAL A 77 13.37 5.88 -9.28
N LEU A 78 13.27 4.73 -9.95
CA LEU A 78 12.05 3.92 -9.96
C LEU A 78 11.67 3.43 -8.55
N SER A 79 12.66 3.03 -7.74
CA SER A 79 12.43 2.61 -6.35
C SER A 79 11.94 3.77 -5.48
N LEU A 80 12.50 4.97 -5.65
CA LEU A 80 12.01 6.18 -4.96
C LEU A 80 10.58 6.54 -5.38
N CYS A 81 10.26 6.44 -6.67
CA CYS A 81 8.90 6.62 -7.16
C CYS A 81 7.93 5.62 -6.53
N LEU A 82 8.31 4.35 -6.37
CA LEU A 82 7.49 3.34 -5.70
C LEU A 82 7.17 3.73 -4.25
N SER A 83 8.18 4.19 -3.51
CA SER A 83 7.99 4.66 -2.13
C SER A 83 7.02 5.83 -2.04
N GLY A 84 7.07 6.78 -2.98
CA GLY A 84 6.13 7.91 -3.03
C GLY A 84 4.73 7.51 -3.49
N LEU A 85 4.61 6.53 -4.38
CA LEU A 85 3.32 6.03 -4.88
C LEU A 85 2.54 5.26 -3.80
N SER A 86 3.23 4.63 -2.85
CA SER A 86 2.58 3.83 -1.79
C SER A 86 1.49 4.63 -1.02
N PRO A 87 1.78 5.77 -0.37
CA PRO A 87 0.74 6.55 0.30
C PRO A 87 -0.28 7.15 -0.68
N ILE A 88 0.14 7.53 -1.89
CA ILE A 88 -0.77 8.09 -2.92
C ILE A 88 -1.84 7.08 -3.28
N THR A 89 -1.48 5.79 -3.45
CA THR A 89 -2.47 4.75 -3.74
C THR A 89 -3.45 4.54 -2.60
N LEU A 90 -2.99 4.56 -1.34
CA LEU A 90 -3.88 4.46 -0.19
C LEU A 90 -4.87 5.63 -0.12
N PHE A 91 -4.40 6.87 -0.27
CA PHE A 91 -5.31 8.03 -0.31
C PHE A 91 -6.24 8.01 -1.51
N SER A 92 -5.77 7.51 -2.66
CA SER A 92 -6.63 7.35 -3.84
C SER A 92 -7.78 6.38 -3.55
N ILE A 93 -7.51 5.27 -2.86
CA ILE A 93 -8.53 4.31 -2.42
C ILE A 93 -9.52 4.97 -1.44
N ARG A 94 -9.07 5.87 -0.57
CA ARG A 94 -9.96 6.59 0.36
C ARG A 94 -10.83 7.62 -0.36
N PHE A 95 -10.23 8.57 -1.09
CA PHE A 95 -10.95 9.70 -1.67
C PHE A 95 -11.74 9.36 -2.94
N LEU A 96 -11.23 8.48 -3.81
CA LEU A 96 -11.95 8.17 -5.04
C LEU A 96 -13.19 7.32 -4.76
N ARG A 97 -13.28 6.65 -3.61
CA ARG A 97 -14.49 5.90 -3.25
C ARG A 97 -15.69 6.83 -3.15
N ASP A 98 -15.54 7.94 -2.42
CA ASP A 98 -16.61 8.92 -2.19
C ASP A 98 -17.06 9.59 -3.49
N PHE A 99 -16.17 9.66 -4.49
CA PHE A 99 -16.48 10.19 -5.82
C PHE A 99 -17.24 9.19 -6.70
N PHE A 100 -16.86 7.91 -6.66
CA PHE A 100 -17.42 6.89 -7.55
C PHE A 100 -18.65 6.16 -6.98
N PHE A 101 -18.80 6.09 -5.67
CA PHE A 101 -19.85 5.30 -5.03
C PHE A 101 -20.70 6.13 -4.07
N VAL A 102 -22.02 6.04 -4.25
CA VAL A 102 -22.99 6.61 -3.31
C VAL A 102 -22.98 5.75 -2.04
N HIS A 103 -22.81 6.41 -0.89
CA HIS A 103 -22.86 5.78 0.43
C HIS A 103 -24.14 4.94 0.59
N GLY A 104 -24.00 3.71 1.07
CA GLY A 104 -25.13 2.79 1.32
C GLY A 104 -25.62 2.00 0.10
N SER A 105 -24.99 2.11 -1.07
CA SER A 105 -25.31 1.24 -2.22
C SER A 105 -24.47 -0.05 -2.22
N SER A 106 -25.12 -1.20 -2.43
CA SER A 106 -24.41 -2.46 -2.69
C SER A 106 -23.81 -2.39 -4.10
N VAL A 107 -22.52 -2.10 -4.17
CA VAL A 107 -21.79 -2.01 -5.44
C VAL A 107 -21.72 -3.40 -6.09
N GLY A 108 -22.08 -3.48 -7.37
CA GLY A 108 -21.98 -4.73 -8.13
C GLY A 108 -20.54 -5.16 -8.42
N PHE A 109 -20.37 -6.40 -8.88
CA PHE A 109 -19.07 -7.00 -9.18
C PHE A 109 -18.19 -6.18 -10.14
N TYR A 110 -18.73 -5.81 -11.31
CA TYR A 110 -17.94 -5.21 -12.39
C TYR A 110 -17.41 -3.80 -12.02
N PRO A 111 -18.22 -2.91 -11.41
CA PRO A 111 -17.70 -1.64 -10.89
C PRO A 111 -16.58 -1.82 -9.86
N THR A 112 -16.72 -2.76 -8.92
CA THR A 112 -15.68 -3.06 -7.92
C THR A 112 -14.39 -3.57 -8.57
N PHE A 113 -14.51 -4.46 -9.56
CA PHE A 113 -13.36 -4.97 -10.31
C PHE A 113 -12.57 -3.84 -10.96
N TRP A 114 -13.24 -2.97 -11.74
CA TRP A 114 -12.57 -1.87 -12.44
C TRP A 114 -11.99 -0.82 -11.49
N TYR A 115 -12.68 -0.54 -10.39
CA TYR A 115 -12.21 0.37 -9.36
C TYR A 115 -10.87 -0.13 -8.74
N ILE A 116 -10.85 -1.38 -8.29
CA ILE A 116 -9.63 -2.01 -7.74
C ILE A 116 -8.52 -2.06 -8.79
N PHE A 117 -8.86 -2.48 -10.02
CA PHE A 117 -7.90 -2.60 -11.11
C PHE A 117 -7.23 -1.26 -11.40
N LEU A 118 -8.00 -0.19 -11.64
CA LEU A 118 -7.47 1.14 -11.98
C LEU A 118 -6.58 1.73 -10.87
N LEU A 119 -6.93 1.50 -9.60
CA LEU A 119 -6.17 2.01 -8.47
C LEU A 119 -4.86 1.26 -8.23
N ILE A 120 -4.82 -0.05 -8.47
CA ILE A 120 -3.62 -0.88 -8.26
C ILE A 120 -2.63 -0.74 -9.42
N ILE A 121 -3.08 -0.45 -10.65
CA ILE A 121 -2.23 -0.31 -11.86
C ILE A 121 -0.93 0.46 -11.62
N PRO A 122 -0.95 1.73 -11.15
CA PRO A 122 0.27 2.53 -11.06
C PRO A 122 1.33 1.92 -10.14
N TYR A 123 0.88 1.30 -9.04
CA TYR A 123 1.78 0.68 -8.07
C TYR A 123 2.24 -0.71 -8.51
N GLY A 124 1.29 -1.58 -8.87
CA GLY A 124 1.57 -2.96 -9.24
C GLY A 124 2.45 -3.07 -10.49
N LEU A 125 2.27 -2.18 -11.47
CA LEU A 125 3.06 -2.20 -12.70
C LEU A 125 4.50 -1.81 -12.40
N LEU A 126 4.72 -0.77 -11.60
CA LEU A 126 6.05 -0.32 -11.21
C LEU A 126 6.78 -1.37 -10.36
N LEU A 127 6.07 -1.97 -9.41
CA LEU A 127 6.59 -3.06 -8.58
C LEU A 127 7.02 -4.26 -9.45
N GLY A 128 6.14 -4.73 -10.33
CA GLY A 128 6.44 -5.84 -11.26
C GLY A 128 7.59 -5.51 -12.21
N PHE A 129 7.77 -4.24 -12.58
CA PHE A 129 8.88 -3.80 -13.42
C PHE A 129 10.24 -3.84 -12.71
N LEU A 130 10.27 -3.50 -11.42
CA LEU A 130 11.52 -3.31 -10.66
C LEU A 130 12.36 -4.58 -10.54
N LEU A 131 11.74 -5.74 -10.35
CA LEU A 131 12.46 -7.00 -10.12
C LEU A 131 13.25 -7.45 -11.35
N PRO A 132 12.68 -7.63 -12.55
CA PRO A 132 13.47 -7.95 -13.73
C PRO A 132 14.47 -6.84 -14.09
N TYR A 133 14.12 -5.58 -13.85
CA TYR A 133 15.02 -4.46 -14.09
C TYR A 133 16.28 -4.55 -13.21
N SER A 134 16.14 -4.97 -11.95
CA SER A 134 17.28 -5.22 -11.04
C SER A 134 18.22 -6.32 -11.56
N LEU A 135 17.67 -7.36 -12.18
CA LEU A 135 18.44 -8.42 -12.82
C LEU A 135 19.23 -7.91 -14.02
N TYR A 136 18.63 -7.08 -14.87
CA TYR A 136 19.33 -6.47 -15.99
C TYR A 136 20.47 -5.55 -15.55
N VAL A 137 20.29 -4.81 -14.45
CA VAL A 137 21.37 -3.97 -13.88
C VAL A 137 22.55 -4.83 -13.40
N LEU A 138 22.28 -5.96 -12.76
CA LEU A 138 23.34 -6.86 -12.28
C LEU A 138 24.02 -7.61 -13.43
N ARG A 139 23.26 -8.05 -14.42
CA ARG A 139 23.79 -8.72 -15.62
C ARG A 139 24.70 -7.82 -16.46
N TYR A 140 24.52 -6.51 -16.38
CA TYR A 140 25.45 -5.57 -17.03
C TYR A 140 26.85 -5.61 -16.41
N ASP A 141 26.96 -5.77 -15.09
CA ASP A 141 28.26 -5.85 -14.40
C ASP A 141 28.84 -7.29 -14.41
N GLN A 142 27.96 -8.29 -14.43
CA GLN A 142 28.26 -9.73 -14.42
C GLN A 142 27.28 -10.50 -15.33
N GLU A 143 27.66 -10.80 -16.57
CA GLU A 143 26.77 -11.43 -17.57
C GLU A 143 26.11 -12.73 -17.07
N ASP A 144 26.85 -13.56 -16.33
CA ASP A 144 26.39 -14.83 -15.78
C ASP A 144 25.71 -14.74 -14.40
N TYR A 145 25.20 -13.56 -14.01
CA TYR A 145 24.54 -13.42 -12.71
C TYR A 145 23.30 -14.34 -12.62
N PRO A 146 23.22 -15.23 -11.61
CA PRO A 146 22.12 -16.16 -11.47
C PRO A 146 20.84 -15.42 -11.04
N PRO A 147 19.70 -15.61 -11.74
CA PRO A 147 18.44 -14.98 -11.35
C PRO A 147 18.00 -15.33 -9.93
N SER A 148 18.32 -16.53 -9.45
CA SER A 148 17.94 -17.04 -8.14
C SER A 148 18.36 -16.13 -6.98
N GLY A 149 19.52 -15.46 -7.07
CA GLY A 149 19.99 -14.57 -6.01
C GLY A 149 19.05 -13.38 -5.76
N ILE A 150 18.47 -12.81 -6.82
CA ILE A 150 17.54 -11.69 -6.72
C ILE A 150 16.19 -12.16 -6.20
N TYR A 151 15.70 -13.30 -6.69
CA TYR A 151 14.44 -13.87 -6.18
C TYR A 151 14.55 -14.22 -4.69
N ILE A 152 15.69 -14.75 -4.22
CA ILE A 152 15.90 -15.00 -2.79
C ILE A 152 15.89 -13.68 -2.01
N ALA A 153 16.56 -12.64 -2.51
CA ALA A 153 16.57 -11.32 -1.87
C ALA A 153 15.17 -10.69 -1.81
N ASP A 154 14.38 -10.83 -2.87
CA ASP A 154 13.01 -10.33 -2.95
C ASP A 154 12.10 -11.06 -1.97
N ASN A 155 12.09 -12.40 -1.99
CA ASN A 155 11.34 -13.21 -1.03
C ASN A 155 11.74 -12.94 0.43
N LEU A 156 13.03 -12.68 0.69
CA LEU A 156 13.49 -12.29 2.03
C LEU A 156 12.89 -10.94 2.45
N GLY A 157 12.81 -9.98 1.52
CA GLY A 157 12.13 -8.72 1.73
C GLY A 157 10.64 -8.91 2.02
N ASP A 158 9.97 -9.75 1.25
CA ASP A 158 8.54 -10.02 1.40
C ASP A 158 8.21 -10.68 2.75
N VAL A 159 8.97 -11.71 3.13
CA VAL A 159 8.83 -12.38 4.44
C VAL A 159 9.12 -11.40 5.58
N ALA A 160 10.16 -10.59 5.45
CA ALA A 160 10.48 -9.57 6.46
C ALA A 160 9.39 -8.50 6.56
N GLY A 161 8.83 -8.06 5.43
CA GLY A 161 7.72 -7.10 5.39
C GLY A 161 6.45 -7.66 6.01
N GLY A 162 6.10 -8.91 5.69
CA GLY A 162 4.97 -9.62 6.30
C GLY A 162 5.14 -9.80 7.80
N ALA A 163 6.32 -10.24 8.26
CA ALA A 163 6.61 -10.37 9.69
C ALA A 163 6.57 -9.02 10.42
N LEU A 164 7.18 -7.98 9.84
CA LEU A 164 7.17 -6.62 10.37
C LEU A 164 5.73 -6.10 10.50
N PHE A 165 4.89 -6.36 9.49
CA PHE A 165 3.48 -6.05 9.53
C PHE A 165 2.75 -6.79 10.66
N SER A 166 2.83 -8.12 10.68
CA SER A 166 2.06 -8.97 11.59
C SER A 166 2.42 -8.80 13.07
N PHE A 167 3.67 -8.46 13.39
CA PHE A 167 4.14 -8.39 14.78
C PHE A 167 4.34 -6.97 15.32
N LEU A 168 4.54 -5.97 14.45
CA LEU A 168 4.94 -4.64 14.90
C LEU A 168 4.03 -3.54 14.35
N LEU A 169 3.94 -3.40 13.02
CA LEU A 169 3.28 -2.26 12.40
C LEU A 169 1.78 -2.22 12.73
N VAL A 170 1.12 -3.39 12.73
CA VAL A 170 -0.33 -3.46 12.97
C VAL A 170 -0.73 -3.04 14.39
N TYR A 171 0.18 -3.11 15.36
CA TYR A 171 -0.09 -2.80 16.77
C TYR A 171 0.30 -1.37 17.16
N LEU A 172 1.34 -0.83 16.53
CA LEU A 172 1.98 0.42 16.98
C LEU A 172 1.63 1.63 16.12
N LEU A 173 1.21 1.43 14.87
CA LEU A 173 1.13 2.48 13.88
C LEU A 173 -0.19 2.48 13.13
N SER A 174 -0.62 3.67 12.73
CA SER A 174 -1.72 3.84 11.80
C SER A 174 -1.34 3.35 10.39
N PRO A 175 -2.33 3.03 9.53
CA PRO A 175 -2.06 2.55 8.16
C PRO A 175 -1.14 3.46 7.35
N VAL A 176 -1.34 4.79 7.41
CA VAL A 176 -0.50 5.73 6.65
C VAL A 176 0.92 5.78 7.23
N GLN A 177 1.05 5.84 8.55
CA GLN A 177 2.36 5.85 9.22
C GLN A 177 3.17 4.60 8.91
N ALA A 178 2.54 3.43 8.93
CA ALA A 178 3.20 2.16 8.66
C ALA A 178 3.73 2.08 7.21
N ILE A 179 2.93 2.49 6.22
CA ILE A 179 3.37 2.56 4.81
C ILE A 179 4.53 3.56 4.66
N CYS A 180 4.45 4.73 5.31
CA CYS A 180 5.51 5.73 5.25
C CYS A 180 6.81 5.21 5.84
N ILE A 181 6.75 4.57 7.01
CA ILE A 181 7.92 3.98 7.68
C ILE A 181 8.51 2.84 6.85
N ALA A 182 7.68 2.00 6.24
CA ALA A 182 8.14 0.93 5.36
C ALA A 182 8.83 1.44 4.08
N GLY A 183 8.51 2.66 3.63
CA GLY A 183 9.18 3.33 2.50
C GLY A 183 10.54 3.96 2.81
N LEU A 184 10.81 4.34 4.07
CA LEU A 184 12.07 5.01 4.47
C LEU A 184 13.34 4.21 4.13
N PRO A 185 13.40 2.87 4.32
CA PRO A 185 14.56 2.07 3.94
C PRO A 185 14.94 2.19 2.46
N ILE A 186 13.97 2.41 1.56
CA ILE A 186 14.24 2.58 0.12
C ILE A 186 15.05 3.85 -0.11
N ILE A 187 14.69 4.96 0.55
CA ILE A 187 15.39 6.24 0.42
C ILE A 187 16.87 6.08 0.82
N LEU A 188 17.12 5.42 1.95
CA LEU A 188 18.47 5.20 2.48
C LEU A 188 19.31 4.26 1.61
N THR A 189 18.71 3.17 1.12
CA THR A 189 19.41 2.14 0.33
C THR A 189 19.75 2.61 -1.08
N VAL A 190 18.98 3.54 -1.64
CA VAL A 190 19.17 4.09 -2.98
C VAL A 190 20.24 5.21 -3.02
N ALA A 191 20.45 5.94 -1.92
CA ALA A 191 21.40 7.06 -1.84
C ALA A 191 22.81 6.79 -2.43
N PRO A 192 23.42 5.59 -2.25
CA PRO A 192 24.73 5.30 -2.83
C PRO A 192 24.80 5.37 -4.36
N PHE A 193 23.71 5.07 -5.08
CA PHE A 193 23.68 5.08 -6.56
C PHE A 193 23.88 6.47 -7.17
N PHE A 194 23.69 7.53 -6.39
CA PHE A 194 23.75 8.91 -6.85
C PHE A 194 25.03 9.64 -6.42
N ARG A 195 25.94 8.98 -5.68
CA ARG A 195 27.11 9.64 -5.06
C ARG A 195 28.22 10.03 -6.04
N GLU A 196 28.26 9.41 -7.22
CA GLU A 196 29.33 9.52 -8.23
C GLU A 196 29.46 10.92 -8.85
N LYS A 197 28.35 11.61 -9.15
CA LYS A 197 28.34 12.91 -9.83
C LYS A 197 27.50 13.92 -9.06
N LEU A 198 27.94 15.17 -9.00
CA LEU A 198 27.21 16.24 -8.31
C LEU A 198 25.78 16.40 -8.86
N ARG A 199 25.60 16.35 -10.18
CA ARG A 199 24.28 16.36 -10.82
C ARG A 199 23.34 15.25 -10.31
N ASN A 200 23.88 14.05 -10.12
CA ASN A 200 23.11 12.91 -9.62
C ASN A 200 22.77 13.09 -8.15
N ARG A 201 23.66 13.68 -7.35
CA ARG A 201 23.37 14.03 -5.95
C ARG A 201 22.24 15.05 -5.84
N ILE A 202 22.26 16.09 -6.67
CA ILE A 202 21.18 17.10 -6.72
C ILE A 202 19.87 16.41 -7.10
N LEU A 203 19.87 15.59 -8.15
CA LEU A 203 18.70 14.82 -8.57
C LEU A 203 18.15 13.94 -7.44
N TYR A 204 19.03 13.23 -6.73
CA TYR A 204 18.63 12.42 -5.57
C TYR A 204 18.02 13.28 -4.46
N CYS A 205 18.66 14.38 -4.07
CA CYS A 205 18.12 15.26 -3.03
C CYS A 205 16.76 15.85 -3.43
N SER A 206 16.56 16.22 -4.70
CA SER A 206 15.28 16.71 -5.20
C SER A 206 14.20 15.63 -5.14
N ILE A 207 14.47 14.42 -5.64
CA ILE A 207 13.48 13.33 -5.65
C ILE A 207 13.24 12.82 -4.23
N ALA A 208 14.28 12.55 -3.45
CA ALA A 208 14.16 12.09 -2.08
C ALA A 208 13.50 13.13 -1.19
N GLY A 209 13.78 14.42 -1.39
CA GLY A 209 13.10 15.51 -0.70
C GLY A 209 11.61 15.58 -1.05
N GLY A 210 11.27 15.41 -2.34
CA GLY A 210 9.88 15.31 -2.79
C GLY A 210 9.15 14.10 -2.19
N VAL A 211 9.77 12.92 -2.22
CA VAL A 211 9.21 11.69 -1.63
C VAL A 211 9.05 11.86 -0.12
N LEU A 212 10.06 12.37 0.60
CA LEU A 212 9.95 12.65 2.03
C LEU A 212 8.85 13.66 2.33
N GLY A 213 8.71 14.70 1.51
CA GLY A 213 7.62 15.67 1.62
C GLY A 213 6.25 15.01 1.46
N ILE A 214 6.11 14.09 0.49
CA ILE A 214 4.91 13.28 0.31
C ILE A 214 4.67 12.41 1.56
N LEU A 215 5.67 11.66 2.04
CA LEU A 215 5.53 10.77 3.20
C LEU A 215 5.13 11.55 4.47
N ILE A 216 5.78 12.67 4.74
CA ILE A 216 5.49 13.51 5.90
C ILE A 216 4.11 14.15 5.74
N GLY A 217 3.82 14.72 4.57
CA GLY A 217 2.52 15.30 4.25
C GLY A 217 1.38 14.30 4.41
N SER A 218 1.58 13.05 3.99
CA SER A 218 0.58 11.99 4.17
C SER A 218 0.27 11.71 5.64
N VAL A 219 1.27 11.70 6.52
CA VAL A 219 1.03 11.50 7.96
C VAL A 219 0.24 12.66 8.57
N PHE A 220 0.49 13.90 8.15
CA PHE A 220 -0.30 15.05 8.60
C PHE A 220 -1.73 15.06 8.04
N LEU A 221 -1.91 14.60 6.81
CA LEU A 221 -3.21 14.50 6.16
C LEU A 221 -4.05 13.33 6.69
N GLU A 222 -3.45 12.35 7.36
CA GLU A 222 -4.17 11.21 7.94
C GLU A 222 -5.27 11.68 8.89
N SER A 223 -4.96 12.62 9.79
CA SER A 223 -5.95 13.20 10.73
C SER A 223 -7.08 13.96 10.04
N GLY A 224 -6.85 14.48 8.83
CA GLY A 224 -7.86 15.17 8.02
C GLY A 224 -8.71 14.24 7.16
N SER A 225 -8.12 13.15 6.66
CA SER A 225 -8.78 12.11 5.86
C SER A 225 -9.79 11.27 6.65
N LEU A 226 -9.73 11.34 7.99
CA LEU A 226 -10.58 10.58 8.89
C LEU A 226 -11.77 11.39 9.42
N LYS A 227 -11.88 12.68 9.07
CA LYS A 227 -13.05 13.47 9.43
C LYS A 227 -14.24 13.06 8.56
N PRO A 228 -15.32 12.52 9.14
CA PRO A 228 -16.51 12.17 8.39
C PRO A 228 -17.17 13.44 7.83
N GLN A 229 -17.83 13.30 6.68
CA GLN A 229 -18.53 14.42 6.02
C GLN A 229 -19.82 14.82 6.76
N ILE A 230 -20.30 14.01 7.71
CA ILE A 230 -21.53 14.25 8.49
C ILE A 230 -21.27 13.84 9.95
N GLY A 231 -21.47 14.78 10.89
CA GLY A 231 -21.26 14.58 12.32
C GLY A 231 -19.82 14.88 12.79
N ASP A 232 -19.66 15.15 14.08
CA ASP A 232 -18.34 15.32 14.70
C ASP A 232 -17.75 13.94 15.03
N LEU A 233 -16.52 13.69 14.57
CA LEU A 233 -15.76 12.50 14.95
C LEU A 233 -15.28 12.65 16.40
N VAL A 234 -15.97 12.00 17.33
CA VAL A 234 -15.62 12.04 18.76
C VAL A 234 -14.45 11.12 19.05
N HIS A 235 -14.41 9.95 18.39
CA HIS A 235 -13.36 8.98 18.61
C HIS A 235 -13.04 8.19 17.34
N TYR A 236 -11.75 7.98 17.09
CA TYR A 236 -11.25 7.15 16.01
C TYR A 236 -10.14 6.25 16.55
N SER A 237 -10.27 4.95 16.33
CA SER A 237 -9.25 3.97 16.66
C SER A 237 -9.19 2.89 15.59
N GLU A 238 -7.99 2.62 15.07
CA GLU A 238 -7.72 1.46 14.23
C GLU A 238 -7.26 0.31 15.11
N SER A 239 -8.06 -0.76 15.17
CA SER A 239 -7.75 -1.94 15.98
C SER A 239 -7.27 -3.11 15.10
N LYS A 240 -6.84 -4.19 15.75
CA LYS A 240 -6.56 -5.48 15.11
C LYS A 240 -7.75 -5.98 14.28
N TYR A 241 -8.96 -5.83 14.82
CA TYR A 241 -10.17 -6.49 14.31
C TYR A 241 -10.92 -5.66 13.28
N GLY A 242 -10.60 -4.37 13.19
CA GLY A 242 -11.33 -3.43 12.35
C GLY A 242 -11.17 -2.00 12.83
N ARG A 243 -11.64 -1.07 12.02
CA ARG A 243 -11.70 0.35 12.29
C ARG A 243 -12.90 0.67 13.17
N ILE A 244 -12.69 1.36 14.28
CA ILE A 244 -13.75 1.81 15.19
C ILE A 244 -13.84 3.32 15.07
N GLU A 245 -15.00 3.81 14.63
CA GLU A 245 -15.31 5.24 14.55
C GLU A 245 -16.53 5.53 15.41
N VAL A 246 -16.49 6.62 16.19
CA VAL A 246 -17.64 7.10 16.97
C VAL A 246 -18.00 8.47 16.46
N HIS A 247 -19.17 8.57 15.85
CA HIS A 247 -19.70 9.81 15.30
C HIS A 247 -20.79 10.33 16.24
N GLN A 248 -20.79 11.64 16.48
CA GLN A 248 -21.87 12.31 17.22
C GLN A 248 -22.58 13.27 16.27
N ASN A 249 -23.90 13.13 16.17
CA ASN A 249 -24.75 14.02 15.37
C ASN A 249 -26.00 14.38 16.17
N GLU A 250 -26.20 15.68 16.45
CA GLU A 250 -27.38 16.22 17.16
C GLU A 250 -27.79 15.47 18.46
N GLY A 251 -26.83 14.94 19.22
CA GLY A 251 -27.08 14.20 20.47
C GLY A 251 -27.20 12.67 20.33
N LEU A 252 -27.24 12.15 19.10
CA LEU A 252 -27.11 10.73 18.80
C LEU A 252 -25.64 10.33 18.68
N ILE A 253 -25.23 9.33 19.45
CA ILE A 253 -23.89 8.72 19.36
C ILE A 253 -24.05 7.42 18.57
N THR A 254 -23.41 7.36 17.40
CA THR A 254 -23.39 6.16 16.54
C THR A 254 -21.97 5.60 16.53
N LEU A 255 -21.84 4.34 16.93
CA LEU A 255 -20.61 3.57 16.86
C LEU A 255 -20.58 2.81 15.53
N PHE A 256 -19.59 3.12 14.72
CA PHE A 256 -19.28 2.44 13.47
C PHE A 256 -18.11 1.47 13.70
N SER A 257 -18.27 0.23 13.23
CA SER A 257 -17.18 -0.72 13.05
C SER A 257 -17.04 -0.99 11.57
N ASP A 258 -15.86 -0.76 11.02
CA ASP A 258 -15.55 -0.94 9.60
C ASP A 258 -16.54 -0.23 8.66
N GLY A 259 -16.92 1.01 9.03
CA GLY A 259 -17.89 1.81 8.26
C GLY A 259 -19.34 1.35 8.35
N VAL A 260 -19.66 0.31 9.13
CA VAL A 260 -21.03 -0.14 9.40
C VAL A 260 -21.47 0.35 10.78
N PRO A 261 -22.64 0.99 10.91
CA PRO A 261 -23.17 1.35 12.22
C PRO A 261 -23.52 0.07 13.00
N VAL A 262 -22.80 -0.18 14.10
CA VAL A 262 -23.01 -1.34 14.98
C VAL A 262 -23.98 -0.99 16.10
N PHE A 263 -23.91 0.25 16.60
CA PHE A 263 -24.71 0.67 17.72
C PHE A 263 -25.11 2.14 17.56
N ASN A 264 -26.36 2.44 17.88
CA ASN A 264 -26.86 3.79 18.01
C ASN A 264 -27.56 3.91 19.36
N ASN A 265 -27.39 5.04 20.05
CA ASN A 265 -28.03 5.28 21.35
C ASN A 265 -29.58 5.27 21.29
N GLN A 266 -30.17 5.31 20.09
CA GLN A 266 -31.62 5.16 19.85
C GLN A 266 -31.95 3.98 18.91
N ASN A 267 -31.27 2.83 19.05
CA ASN A 267 -31.54 1.64 18.24
C ASN A 267 -32.71 0.82 18.81
N GLU A 268 -33.95 1.29 18.59
CA GLU A 268 -35.16 0.52 18.95
C GLU A 268 -35.20 -0.84 18.22
N THR A 269 -34.73 -0.91 16.97
CA THR A 269 -34.78 -2.14 16.15
C THR A 269 -33.89 -3.27 16.68
N THR A 270 -32.67 -2.97 17.14
CA THR A 270 -31.77 -3.98 17.72
C THR A 270 -32.23 -4.38 19.12
N ALA A 271 -32.84 -3.46 19.86
CA ALA A 271 -33.47 -3.78 21.13
C ALA A 271 -34.66 -4.74 20.91
N GLU A 272 -35.53 -4.49 19.93
CA GLU A 272 -36.64 -5.37 19.56
C GLU A 272 -36.17 -6.78 19.15
N GLU A 273 -35.17 -6.90 18.27
CA GLU A 273 -34.62 -8.20 17.86
C GLU A 273 -34.04 -9.03 19.01
N VAL A 274 -33.34 -8.39 19.96
CA VAL A 274 -32.76 -9.10 21.12
C VAL A 274 -33.85 -9.64 22.05
N ILE A 275 -35.01 -8.97 22.14
CA ILE A 275 -36.13 -9.40 22.97
C ILE A 275 -36.92 -10.54 22.30
N HIS A 276 -36.86 -10.67 20.96
CA HIS A 276 -37.52 -11.75 20.24
C HIS A 276 -36.92 -13.14 20.49
N TYR A 277 -35.60 -13.25 20.74
CA TYR A 277 -34.96 -14.53 21.05
C TYR A 277 -35.54 -15.22 22.30
N PRO A 278 -35.66 -14.57 23.47
CA PRO A 278 -36.30 -15.17 24.64
C PRO A 278 -37.81 -15.40 24.47
N LEU A 279 -38.51 -14.61 23.64
CA LEU A 279 -39.95 -14.80 23.36
C LEU A 279 -40.23 -15.98 22.41
N SER A 280 -39.25 -16.43 21.63
CA SER A 280 -39.38 -17.58 20.72
C SER A 280 -39.17 -18.94 21.38
N GLN A 281 -38.84 -18.98 22.68
CA GLN A 281 -38.63 -20.21 23.45
C GLN A 281 -39.84 -20.66 24.29
N THR A 282 -41.01 -20.05 24.11
CA THR A 282 -42.29 -20.53 24.67
C THR A 282 -43.03 -21.41 23.67
#